data_AF-A0A5B0MLB4-F1
#
_entry.id   AF-A0A5B0MLB4-F1
#
_cell.length_a   1.000
_cell.length_b   1.000
_cell.length_c   1.000
_cell.angle_alpha   90.00
_cell.angle_beta   90.00
_cell.angle_gamma   90.00
#
_symmetry.space_group_name_H-M   'P 1'
#
loop_
_entity.id
_entity.type
_entity.pdbx_description
1 polymer ?
#
loop_
_entity_poly.entity_id
_entity_poly.type
_entity_poly.pdbx_seq_one_letter_code
_entity_poly.pdbx_strand_id
1 'polypeptide(L)'
;MSNLSLYDLSAQLNVVGDSSSRAEAKELYKTTLGSPFNLDHCWGILKDTPKWQATQRENEARTKKTTKSETAAPSTDASSSVVAVSSPRVVDIEDNDSEPSRSVLGNGRVEGQKAAKQKRADEALIEKIVAMQKDLVNISRERLSAMNSAKDDAIMSKDLLLMDDESRAYYQRKHRLIMARELEQEEKEKKEKEKKEKEKKEKEKKELEEKERREKEALEADDEEEEAEDEEEEAEKEDDEANGEEEDMEDNEEEEAYDEE
;
A
#
# COMPACT_ATOMS: atom_id res chain seq x y z
N MET A 1 40.65 -32.62 42.16
CA MET A 1 40.60 -31.45 41.28
C MET A 1 41.46 -31.76 40.07
N SER A 2 40.83 -32.18 38.97
CA SER A 2 41.50 -32.36 37.69
C SER A 2 40.61 -31.64 36.67
N ASN A 3 41.02 -30.42 36.29
CA ASN A 3 40.38 -29.65 35.24
C ASN A 3 40.81 -30.27 33.90
N LEU A 4 39.92 -31.04 33.28
CA LEU A 4 40.04 -31.35 31.86
C LEU A 4 39.68 -30.08 31.08
N SER A 5 40.67 -29.59 30.35
CA SER A 5 40.65 -28.37 29.55
C SER A 5 39.52 -28.39 28.53
N LEU A 6 38.75 -27.31 28.45
CA LEU A 6 37.69 -27.05 27.46
C LEU A 6 38.17 -27.16 25.99
N TYR A 7 39.49 -27.21 25.76
CA TYR A 7 40.06 -27.42 24.43
C TYR A 7 40.00 -28.89 23.96
N ASP A 8 39.91 -29.85 24.87
CA ASP A 8 39.95 -31.29 24.54
C ASP A 8 38.61 -31.80 23.97
N LEU A 9 37.50 -31.09 24.21
CA LEU A 9 36.20 -31.39 23.58
C LEU A 9 36.08 -30.85 22.15
N SER A 10 36.93 -29.89 21.74
CA SER A 10 36.83 -29.28 20.40
C SER A 10 37.37 -30.19 19.29
N ALA A 11 38.18 -31.18 19.63
CA ALA A 11 38.80 -32.08 18.66
C ALA A 11 37.91 -33.26 18.22
N GLN A 12 36.71 -33.44 18.83
CA GLN A 12 35.89 -34.63 18.60
C GLN A 12 34.65 -34.42 17.71
N LEU A 13 34.37 -33.18 17.26
CA LEU A 13 33.30 -32.91 16.30
C LEU A 13 33.86 -32.70 14.88
N ASN A 14 34.35 -33.79 14.29
CA ASN A 14 34.63 -33.88 12.86
C ASN A 14 34.16 -35.23 12.33
N VAL A 15 32.85 -35.42 12.08
CA VAL A 15 32.37 -36.40 11.09
C VAL A 15 31.07 -35.92 10.44
N VAL A 16 31.12 -35.98 9.12
CA VAL A 16 30.10 -35.76 8.08
C VAL A 16 28.85 -36.63 8.28
N GLY A 17 27.67 -36.12 7.89
CA GLY A 17 26.58 -36.99 7.41
C GLY A 17 25.32 -37.04 8.26
N ASP A 18 24.34 -36.27 7.80
CA ASP A 18 22.90 -36.50 7.73
C ASP A 18 22.22 -37.36 8.82
N SER A 19 21.33 -36.72 9.59
CA SER A 19 20.45 -37.26 10.64
C SER A 19 21.08 -37.85 11.93
N SER A 20 22.17 -38.61 11.86
CA SER A 20 22.81 -39.23 13.05
C SER A 20 23.48 -38.17 13.95
N SER A 21 24.19 -37.22 13.34
CA SER A 21 24.84 -36.10 14.03
C SER A 21 23.85 -35.20 14.81
N ARG A 22 22.60 -35.08 14.34
CA ARG A 22 21.60 -34.21 14.98
C ARG A 22 21.03 -34.82 16.26
N ALA A 23 20.83 -36.14 16.29
CA ALA A 23 20.36 -36.82 17.49
C ALA A 23 21.44 -36.80 18.58
N GLU A 24 22.69 -37.07 18.19
CA GLU A 24 23.85 -37.00 19.07
C GLU A 24 24.07 -35.58 19.63
N ALA A 25 24.00 -34.54 18.79
CA ALA A 25 24.12 -33.15 19.24
C ALA A 25 23.01 -32.75 20.22
N LYS A 26 21.79 -33.26 20.04
CA LYS A 26 20.66 -33.02 20.96
C LYS A 26 20.85 -33.72 22.31
N GLU A 27 21.36 -34.95 22.31
CA GLU A 27 21.72 -35.67 23.55
C GLU A 27 22.87 -34.96 24.28
N LEU A 28 23.87 -34.46 23.56
CA LEU A 28 24.95 -33.64 24.13
C LEU A 28 24.42 -32.33 24.74
N TYR A 29 23.51 -31.64 24.05
CA TYR A 29 22.86 -30.44 24.55
C TYR A 29 22.08 -30.72 25.85
N LYS A 30 21.29 -31.80 25.87
CA LYS A 30 20.52 -32.23 27.04
C LYS A 30 21.43 -32.60 28.21
N THR A 31 22.55 -33.26 27.95
CA THR A 31 23.53 -33.64 28.97
C THR A 31 24.28 -32.42 29.53
N THR A 32 24.59 -31.44 28.68
CA THR A 32 25.39 -30.26 29.07
C THR A 32 24.54 -29.18 29.76
N LEU A 33 23.31 -28.96 29.28
CA LEU A 33 22.44 -27.85 29.71
C LEU A 33 21.22 -28.32 30.49
N GLY A 34 21.03 -29.63 30.67
CA GLY A 34 19.96 -30.22 31.48
C GLY A 34 18.55 -30.06 30.88
N SER A 35 18.43 -29.50 29.68
CA SER A 35 17.15 -29.21 29.02
C SER A 35 17.10 -29.81 27.61
N PRO A 36 15.94 -30.30 27.14
CA PRO A 36 15.79 -30.69 25.73
C PRO A 36 15.91 -29.48 24.81
N PHE A 37 16.45 -29.71 23.61
CA PHE A 37 16.51 -28.71 22.55
C PHE A 37 15.12 -28.50 21.93
N ASN A 38 14.56 -27.29 22.06
CA ASN A 38 13.18 -26.95 21.66
C ASN A 38 13.05 -26.21 20.32
N LEU A 39 14.15 -25.92 19.62
CA LEU A 39 14.15 -25.15 18.36
C LEU A 39 14.13 -26.02 17.09
N ASP A 40 13.65 -27.27 17.19
CA ASP A 40 13.59 -28.17 16.03
C ASP A 40 12.68 -27.63 14.91
N HIS A 41 11.60 -26.95 15.30
CA HIS A 41 10.68 -26.28 14.37
C HIS A 41 11.37 -25.16 13.58
N CYS A 42 12.17 -24.31 14.23
CA CYS A 42 12.90 -23.23 13.58
C CYS A 42 13.91 -23.78 12.58
N TRP A 43 14.61 -24.86 12.93
CA TRP A 43 15.51 -25.54 12.00
C TRP A 43 14.77 -26.08 10.78
N GLY A 44 13.61 -26.72 10.98
CA GLY A 44 12.77 -27.25 9.90
C GLY A 44 12.33 -26.20 8.89
N ILE A 45 12.02 -24.98 9.34
CA ILE A 45 11.66 -23.86 8.44
C ILE A 45 12.88 -23.31 7.72
N LEU A 46 14.00 -23.12 8.43
CA LEU A 46 15.16 -22.41 7.90
C LEU A 46 15.95 -23.23 6.87
N LYS A 47 16.10 -24.54 7.10
CA LYS A 47 17.00 -25.41 6.31
C LYS A 47 16.71 -25.39 4.80
N ASP A 48 15.45 -25.23 4.42
CA ASP A 48 14.99 -25.29 3.02
C ASP A 48 14.94 -23.90 2.37
N THR A 49 15.19 -22.83 3.12
CA THR A 49 15.20 -21.47 2.55
C THR A 49 16.43 -21.26 1.65
N PRO A 50 16.27 -20.68 0.45
CA PRO A 50 17.39 -20.48 -0.48
C PRO A 50 18.55 -19.66 0.11
N LYS A 51 18.21 -18.67 0.95
CA LYS A 51 19.20 -17.83 1.65
C LYS A 51 20.04 -18.65 2.63
N TRP A 52 19.41 -19.53 3.42
CA TRP A 52 20.12 -20.37 4.38
C TRP A 52 21.06 -21.35 3.68
N GLN A 53 20.62 -22.00 2.59
CA GLN A 53 21.46 -22.90 1.80
C GLN A 53 22.67 -22.19 1.17
N ALA A 54 22.49 -20.95 0.70
CA ALA A 54 23.59 -20.13 0.20
C ALA A 54 24.62 -19.84 1.29
N THR A 55 24.17 -19.45 2.48
CA THR A 55 25.03 -19.22 3.65
C THR A 55 25.73 -20.50 4.11
N GLN A 56 25.08 -21.66 4.04
CA GLN A 56 25.72 -22.95 4.35
C GLN A 56 26.84 -23.27 3.35
N ARG A 57 26.58 -23.14 2.03
CA ARG A 57 27.61 -23.32 0.99
C ARG A 57 28.79 -22.36 1.17
N GLU A 58 28.55 -21.12 1.57
CA GLU A 58 29.60 -20.15 1.88
C GLU A 58 30.43 -20.58 3.10
N ASN A 59 29.77 -21.01 4.18
CA ASN A 59 30.46 -21.49 5.39
C ASN A 59 31.29 -22.75 5.11
N GLU A 60 30.76 -23.72 4.38
CA GLU A 60 31.50 -24.90 3.91
C GLU A 60 32.69 -24.53 3.02
N ALA A 61 32.56 -23.49 2.19
CA ALA A 61 33.65 -22.98 1.39
C ALA A 61 34.71 -22.25 2.23
N ARG A 62 34.33 -21.67 3.38
CA ARG A 62 35.28 -21.05 4.33
C ARG A 62 36.01 -22.10 5.17
N THR A 63 35.34 -23.17 5.61
CA THR A 63 35.96 -24.25 6.39
C THR A 63 36.94 -25.10 5.57
N LYS A 64 36.72 -25.23 4.25
CA LYS A 64 37.69 -25.87 3.33
C LYS A 64 38.97 -25.04 3.09
N LYS A 65 38.96 -23.74 3.39
CA LYS A 65 40.12 -22.85 3.23
C LYS A 65 41.01 -22.82 4.47
N THR A 66 40.47 -23.15 5.64
CA THR A 66 41.19 -23.14 6.92
C THR A 66 41.93 -24.44 7.24
N THR A 67 41.73 -25.52 6.47
CA THR A 67 42.45 -26.80 6.65
C THR A 67 43.77 -26.91 5.88
N LYS A 68 44.19 -25.87 5.13
CA LYS A 68 45.42 -25.89 4.31
C LYS A 68 46.55 -25.00 4.87
N SER A 69 46.46 -24.54 6.11
CA SER A 69 47.50 -23.69 6.70
C SER A 69 47.74 -24.04 8.17
N GLU A 70 48.45 -25.14 8.40
CA GLU A 70 49.33 -25.30 9.55
C GLU A 70 50.76 -25.38 9.03
N THR A 71 51.57 -24.33 9.26
CA THR A 71 52.92 -24.44 9.84
C THR A 71 53.37 -23.03 10.25
N ALA A 72 53.97 -22.96 11.45
CA ALA A 72 54.70 -21.84 12.07
C ALA A 72 53.93 -20.98 13.07
N ALA A 73 54.08 -21.33 14.34
CA ALA A 73 54.11 -20.41 15.48
C ALA A 73 55.59 -20.31 15.97
N PRO A 74 55.97 -19.51 16.99
CA PRO A 74 55.19 -18.51 17.75
C PRO A 74 55.96 -17.19 18.04
N SER A 75 55.25 -16.10 18.40
CA SER A 75 55.75 -15.15 19.41
C SER A 75 54.66 -14.21 19.96
N THR A 76 54.53 -14.28 21.28
CA THR A 76 54.13 -13.31 22.31
C THR A 76 53.85 -11.85 21.90
N ASP A 77 52.70 -11.30 22.33
CA ASP A 77 52.64 -10.29 23.41
C ASP A 77 51.22 -10.18 24.01
N ALA A 78 51.15 -9.71 25.25
CA ALA A 78 50.03 -9.74 26.17
C ALA A 78 49.22 -8.42 26.23
N SER A 79 48.14 -8.47 27.03
CA SER A 79 47.46 -7.36 27.72
C SER A 79 46.29 -6.62 27.03
N SER A 80 45.08 -7.03 27.42
CA SER A 80 44.08 -6.28 28.20
C SER A 80 43.79 -4.79 27.91
N SER A 81 42.50 -4.53 27.60
CA SER A 81 41.64 -3.41 28.05
C SER A 81 41.91 -1.98 27.55
N VAL A 82 40.98 -1.35 26.81
CA VAL A 82 39.89 -0.48 27.31
C VAL A 82 39.16 0.24 26.14
N VAL A 83 37.87 0.46 26.38
CA VAL A 83 36.86 1.32 25.72
C VAL A 83 37.33 2.60 24.99
N ALA A 84 36.66 2.96 23.88
CA ALA A 84 36.29 4.36 23.60
C ALA A 84 35.27 4.48 22.44
N VAL A 85 34.45 5.51 22.57
CA VAL A 85 33.21 5.82 21.84
C VAL A 85 33.47 6.66 20.56
N SER A 86 32.44 6.77 19.72
CA SER A 86 32.10 7.88 18.80
C SER A 86 32.46 7.83 17.30
N SER A 87 31.37 7.93 16.51
CA SER A 87 31.10 8.63 15.24
C SER A 87 32.03 8.46 14.01
N PRO A 88 31.46 8.17 12.81
CA PRO A 88 32.24 8.19 11.57
C PRO A 88 32.40 9.63 11.04
N ARG A 89 33.66 10.02 10.85
CA ARG A 89 34.10 11.25 10.19
C ARG A 89 34.11 11.05 8.67
N VAL A 90 33.60 12.07 7.97
CA VAL A 90 33.60 12.27 6.51
C VAL A 90 35.02 12.13 5.94
N VAL A 91 35.16 11.42 4.83
CA VAL A 91 36.27 11.58 3.89
C VAL A 91 35.72 12.04 2.54
N ASP A 92 36.34 13.11 2.06
CA ASP A 92 36.00 13.96 0.93
C ASP A 92 37.12 13.84 -0.12
N ILE A 93 36.69 13.70 -1.39
CA ILE A 93 37.27 14.11 -2.69
C ILE A 93 38.72 13.73 -3.10
N GLU A 94 38.80 13.10 -4.30
CA GLU A 94 39.59 13.51 -5.50
C GLU A 94 39.01 12.72 -6.70
N ASP A 95 38.13 13.30 -7.53
CA ASP A 95 38.38 14.12 -8.73
C ASP A 95 39.32 13.49 -9.78
N ASN A 96 38.73 12.96 -10.86
CA ASN A 96 39.44 12.75 -12.13
C ASN A 96 38.45 12.98 -13.28
N ASP A 97 38.38 14.24 -13.69
CA ASP A 97 37.85 14.73 -14.96
C ASP A 97 38.34 13.89 -16.15
N SER A 98 37.38 13.29 -16.87
CA SER A 98 37.54 12.88 -18.28
C SER A 98 36.18 12.84 -18.95
N GLU A 99 35.66 14.01 -19.27
CA GLU A 99 34.85 14.26 -20.46
C GLU A 99 35.76 15.07 -21.43
N PRO A 100 35.48 15.25 -22.74
CA PRO A 100 34.23 14.96 -23.45
C PRO A 100 34.44 14.28 -24.82
N SER A 101 33.41 13.63 -25.37
CA SER A 101 32.91 13.91 -26.74
C SER A 101 32.02 12.81 -27.32
N ARG A 102 30.84 13.30 -27.78
CA ARG A 102 30.14 12.90 -29.01
C ARG A 102 29.05 11.83 -28.92
N SER A 103 27.84 12.29 -28.57
CA SER A 103 26.61 12.16 -29.38
C SER A 103 25.53 12.99 -28.67
N VAL A 104 25.20 14.22 -29.04
CA VAL A 104 24.44 14.63 -30.24
C VAL A 104 23.32 13.64 -30.56
N LEU A 105 22.08 14.09 -30.30
CA LEU A 105 20.76 13.57 -30.70
C LEU A 105 20.08 12.54 -29.78
N GLY A 106 19.16 13.05 -28.96
CA GLY A 106 17.86 12.40 -28.77
C GLY A 106 17.55 11.83 -27.39
N ASN A 107 17.42 12.67 -26.36
CA ASN A 107 16.66 12.35 -25.13
C ASN A 107 15.13 12.23 -25.37
N GLY A 108 14.72 11.86 -26.58
CA GLY A 108 13.33 11.73 -27.00
C GLY A 108 12.99 10.31 -27.40
N ARG A 109 13.37 9.29 -26.62
CA ARG A 109 12.64 8.02 -26.70
C ARG A 109 11.32 8.24 -25.98
N VAL A 110 10.31 8.65 -26.75
CA VAL A 110 8.90 8.45 -26.38
C VAL A 110 8.78 7.05 -25.80
N GLU A 111 8.46 6.99 -24.51
CA GLU A 111 8.19 5.78 -23.74
C GLU A 111 7.39 4.83 -24.64
N GLY A 112 8.07 3.82 -25.20
CA GLY A 112 7.45 2.98 -26.20
C GLY A 112 6.22 2.33 -25.60
N GLN A 113 5.17 2.12 -26.38
CA GLN A 113 3.89 1.51 -25.96
C GLN A 113 4.06 0.24 -25.08
N LYS A 114 5.19 -0.47 -25.18
CA LYS A 114 5.60 -1.57 -24.28
C LYS A 114 5.99 -1.13 -22.86
N ALA A 115 6.78 -0.07 -22.70
CA ALA A 115 7.20 0.45 -21.40
C ALA A 115 6.05 1.13 -20.66
N ALA A 116 5.17 1.87 -21.38
CA ALA A 116 3.95 2.42 -20.81
C ALA A 116 2.91 1.36 -20.38
N LYS A 117 2.89 0.18 -21.03
CA LYS A 117 2.06 -0.95 -20.59
C LYS A 117 2.64 -1.63 -19.35
N GLN A 118 3.97 -1.77 -19.28
CA GLN A 118 4.64 -2.33 -18.11
C GLN A 118 4.43 -1.47 -16.86
N LYS A 119 4.56 -0.14 -16.96
CA LYS A 119 4.31 0.76 -15.82
C LYS A 119 2.90 0.63 -15.25
N ARG A 120 1.87 0.55 -16.09
CA ARG A 120 0.50 0.36 -15.62
C ARG A 120 0.30 -0.99 -14.92
N ALA A 121 0.96 -2.04 -15.40
CA ALA A 121 0.92 -3.35 -14.76
C ALA A 121 1.64 -3.35 -13.40
N ASP A 122 2.78 -2.66 -13.31
CA ASP A 122 3.55 -2.51 -12.07
C ASP A 122 2.80 -1.63 -11.05
N GLU A 123 2.16 -0.54 -11.49
CA GLU A 123 1.29 0.31 -10.66
C GLU A 123 0.10 -0.49 -10.10
N ALA A 124 -0.60 -1.24 -10.94
CA ALA A 124 -1.69 -2.11 -10.51
C ALA A 124 -1.23 -3.20 -9.52
N LEU A 125 0.00 -3.73 -9.69
CA LEU A 125 0.58 -4.67 -8.74
C LEU A 125 0.88 -4.01 -7.40
N ILE A 126 1.45 -2.80 -7.40
CA ILE A 126 1.75 -2.03 -6.18
C ILE A 126 0.45 -1.73 -5.43
N GLU A 127 -0.58 -1.26 -6.12
CA GLU A 127 -1.91 -1.03 -5.52
C GLU A 127 -2.47 -2.28 -4.85
N LYS A 128 -2.36 -3.43 -5.52
CA LYS A 128 -2.80 -4.71 -4.96
C LYS A 128 -2.01 -5.08 -3.70
N ILE A 129 -0.69 -4.89 -3.69
CA ILE A 129 0.14 -5.15 -2.52
C ILE A 129 -0.24 -4.23 -1.36
N VAL A 130 -0.42 -2.94 -1.63
CA VAL A 130 -0.83 -1.96 -0.61
C VAL A 130 -2.21 -2.30 -0.04
N ALA A 131 -3.16 -2.68 -0.90
CA ALA A 131 -4.48 -3.13 -0.46
C ALA A 131 -4.39 -4.35 0.46
N MET A 132 -3.63 -5.38 0.07
CA MET A 132 -3.41 -6.56 0.90
C MET A 132 -2.74 -6.24 2.24
N GLN A 133 -1.75 -5.33 2.26
CA GLN A 133 -1.11 -4.89 3.50
C GLN A 133 -2.10 -4.14 4.41
N LYS A 134 -2.94 -3.29 3.83
CA LYS A 134 -3.99 -2.57 4.56
C LYS A 134 -4.99 -3.55 5.17
N ASP A 135 -5.43 -4.55 4.41
CA ASP A 135 -6.34 -5.59 4.89
C ASP A 135 -5.73 -6.39 6.03
N LEU A 136 -4.46 -6.77 5.91
CA LEU A 136 -3.76 -7.49 6.98
C LEU A 136 -3.67 -6.67 8.27
N VAL A 137 -3.36 -5.37 8.16
CA VAL A 137 -3.33 -4.47 9.32
C VAL A 137 -4.74 -4.31 9.91
N ASN A 138 -5.77 -4.18 9.07
CA ASN A 138 -7.15 -4.08 9.54
C ASN A 138 -7.60 -5.33 10.29
N ILE A 139 -7.36 -6.52 9.74
CA ILE A 139 -7.67 -7.80 10.40
C ILE A 139 -6.95 -7.89 11.75
N SER A 140 -5.68 -7.46 11.82
CA SER A 140 -4.93 -7.47 13.08
C SER A 140 -5.54 -6.54 14.14
N ARG A 141 -6.00 -5.36 13.71
CA ARG A 141 -6.66 -4.37 14.56
C ARG A 141 -8.00 -4.88 15.06
N GLU A 142 -8.82 -5.43 14.17
CA GLU A 142 -10.12 -6.01 14.49
C GLU A 142 -9.97 -7.15 15.50
N ARG A 143 -9.00 -8.05 15.28
CA ARG A 143 -8.72 -9.14 16.22
C ARG A 143 -8.30 -8.62 17.60
N LEU A 144 -7.48 -7.58 17.65
CA LEU A 144 -7.07 -6.95 18.92
C LEU A 144 -8.27 -6.30 19.62
N SER A 145 -9.12 -5.58 18.88
CA SER A 145 -10.35 -4.98 19.41
C SER A 145 -11.32 -6.04 19.94
N ALA A 146 -11.57 -7.11 19.19
CA ALA A 146 -12.44 -8.21 19.62
C ALA A 146 -11.92 -8.89 20.89
N MET A 147 -10.61 -9.12 20.98
CA MET A 147 -9.98 -9.68 22.19
C MET A 147 -10.10 -8.74 23.39
N ASN A 148 -9.98 -7.42 23.19
CA ASN A 148 -10.16 -6.46 24.27
C ASN A 148 -11.62 -6.37 24.72
N SER A 149 -12.57 -6.39 23.79
CA SER A 149 -14.01 -6.49 24.09
C SER A 149 -14.30 -7.72 24.93
N ALA A 150 -13.82 -8.91 24.53
CA ALA A 150 -14.03 -10.15 25.27
C ALA A 150 -13.44 -10.11 26.69
N LYS A 151 -12.33 -9.40 26.90
CA LYS A 151 -11.76 -9.17 28.25
C LYS A 151 -12.66 -8.26 29.08
N ASP A 152 -13.16 -7.19 28.48
CA ASP A 152 -14.06 -6.26 29.15
C ASP A 152 -15.38 -6.96 29.51
N ASP A 153 -15.93 -7.79 28.62
CA ASP A 153 -17.11 -8.64 28.88
C ASP A 153 -16.89 -9.61 30.06
N ALA A 154 -15.71 -10.23 30.12
CA ALA A 154 -15.35 -11.11 31.23
C ALA A 154 -15.25 -10.38 32.59
N ILE A 155 -14.90 -9.08 32.56
CA ILE A 155 -14.90 -8.23 33.76
C ILE A 155 -16.33 -7.82 34.10
N MET A 156 -17.13 -7.39 33.11
CA MET A 156 -18.53 -6.94 33.30
C MET A 156 -19.45 -8.05 33.79
N SER A 157 -19.24 -9.29 33.34
CA SER A 157 -20.04 -10.47 33.72
C SER A 157 -19.72 -11.05 35.11
N LYS A 158 -18.76 -10.47 35.85
CA LYS A 158 -18.35 -11.03 37.13
C LYS A 158 -19.36 -10.73 38.25
N ASP A 159 -19.89 -11.78 38.87
CA ASP A 159 -20.78 -11.67 40.03
C ASP A 159 -20.04 -11.11 41.26
N LEU A 160 -20.39 -9.90 41.64
CA LEU A 160 -19.74 -9.19 42.74
C LEU A 160 -20.23 -9.64 44.11
N LEU A 161 -21.42 -10.25 44.22
CA LEU A 161 -22.07 -10.56 45.51
C LEU A 161 -21.27 -11.55 46.37
N LEU A 162 -20.65 -12.54 45.73
CA LEU A 162 -19.89 -13.60 46.42
C LEU A 162 -18.43 -13.24 46.71
N MET A 163 -17.98 -12.04 46.34
CA MET A 163 -16.58 -11.63 46.49
C MET A 163 -16.32 -10.89 47.81
N ASP A 164 -15.07 -10.93 48.27
CA ASP A 164 -14.56 -10.08 49.34
C ASP A 164 -14.63 -8.59 48.95
N ASP A 165 -14.62 -7.71 49.95
CA ASP A 165 -14.80 -6.27 49.74
C ASP A 165 -13.70 -5.64 48.86
N GLU A 166 -12.47 -6.16 48.95
CA GLU A 166 -11.34 -5.66 48.18
C GLU A 166 -11.47 -6.03 46.69
N SER A 167 -11.74 -7.30 46.38
CA SER A 167 -12.04 -7.74 45.01
C SER A 167 -13.25 -7.02 44.43
N ARG A 168 -14.31 -6.83 45.22
CA ARG A 168 -15.52 -6.11 44.80
C ARG A 168 -15.19 -4.68 44.38
N ALA A 169 -14.41 -3.95 45.18
CA ALA A 169 -13.98 -2.60 44.86
C ALA A 169 -13.14 -2.53 43.57
N TYR A 170 -12.28 -3.53 43.33
CA TYR A 170 -11.50 -3.64 42.10
C TYR A 170 -12.39 -3.74 40.86
N TYR A 171 -13.33 -4.69 40.84
CA TYR A 171 -14.21 -4.90 39.68
C TYR A 171 -15.16 -3.73 39.47
N GLN A 172 -15.71 -3.12 40.52
CA GLN A 172 -16.53 -1.91 40.39
C GLN A 172 -15.77 -0.73 39.78
N ARG A 173 -14.47 -0.58 40.11
CA ARG A 173 -13.62 0.43 39.47
C ARG A 173 -13.41 0.09 37.99
N LYS A 174 -13.19 -1.18 37.66
CA LYS A 174 -13.04 -1.63 36.28
C LYS A 174 -14.33 -1.45 35.46
N HIS A 175 -15.49 -1.80 35.99
CA HIS A 175 -16.80 -1.56 35.36
C HIS A 175 -16.96 -0.09 34.99
N ARG A 176 -16.69 0.82 35.93
CA ARG A 176 -16.77 2.27 35.66
C ARG A 176 -15.84 2.71 34.53
N LEU A 177 -14.63 2.17 34.46
CA LEU A 177 -13.69 2.48 33.39
C LEU A 177 -14.13 1.93 32.03
N ILE A 178 -14.76 0.76 32.00
CA ILE A 178 -15.32 0.17 30.77
C ILE A 178 -16.48 1.03 30.27
N MET A 179 -17.46 1.32 31.14
CA MET A 179 -18.60 2.16 30.79
C MET A 179 -18.18 3.57 30.32
N ALA A 180 -17.18 4.18 30.96
CA ALA A 180 -16.68 5.49 30.54
C ALA A 180 -16.07 5.46 29.13
N ARG A 181 -15.36 4.38 28.77
CA ARG A 181 -14.78 4.21 27.44
C ARG A 181 -15.88 4.02 26.38
N GLU A 182 -16.91 3.24 26.69
CA GLU A 182 -18.05 3.02 25.79
C GLU A 182 -18.80 4.33 25.51
N LEU A 183 -19.07 5.13 26.55
CA LEU A 183 -19.71 6.44 26.40
C LEU A 183 -18.88 7.40 25.52
N GLU A 184 -17.56 7.42 25.69
CA GLU A 184 -16.68 8.24 24.85
C GLU A 184 -16.72 7.79 23.37
N GLN A 185 -16.82 6.47 23.13
CA GLN A 185 -16.90 5.90 21.79
C GLN A 185 -18.24 6.23 21.12
N GLU A 186 -19.35 6.12 21.84
CA GLU A 186 -20.68 6.55 21.37
C GLU A 186 -20.72 8.05 21.04
N GLU A 187 -20.09 8.89 21.86
CA GLU A 187 -20.01 10.33 21.59
C GLU A 187 -19.21 10.63 20.31
N LYS A 188 -18.09 9.93 20.10
CA LYS A 188 -17.29 10.04 18.87
C LYS A 188 -18.08 9.60 17.64
N GLU A 189 -18.79 8.48 17.72
CA GLU A 189 -19.65 8.01 16.63
C GLU A 189 -20.79 8.98 16.33
N LYS A 190 -21.41 9.57 17.36
CA LYS A 190 -22.44 10.59 17.19
C LYS A 190 -21.89 11.85 16.51
N LYS A 191 -20.72 12.33 16.94
CA LYS A 191 -20.02 13.47 16.32
C LYS A 191 -19.66 13.18 14.85
N GLU A 192 -19.21 11.96 14.55
CA GLU A 192 -18.89 11.56 13.18
C GLU A 192 -20.15 11.49 12.30
N LYS A 193 -21.25 10.91 12.80
CA LYS A 193 -22.55 10.86 12.11
C LYS A 193 -23.07 12.27 11.83
N GLU A 194 -23.02 13.17 12.82
CA GLU A 194 -23.42 14.57 12.67
C GLU A 194 -22.56 15.28 11.61
N LYS A 195 -21.24 15.06 11.59
CA LYS A 195 -20.36 15.63 10.58
C LYS A 195 -20.71 15.13 9.17
N LYS A 196 -20.92 13.82 9.00
CA LYS A 196 -21.32 13.22 7.72
C LYS A 196 -22.68 13.74 7.25
N GLU A 197 -23.63 13.94 8.17
CA GLU A 197 -24.94 14.50 7.84
C GLU A 197 -24.83 15.96 7.38
N LYS A 198 -24.02 16.79 8.06
CA LYS A 198 -23.76 18.18 7.64
C LYS A 198 -23.09 18.24 6.27
N GLU A 199 -22.09 17.39 6.01
CA GLU A 199 -21.42 17.32 4.71
C GLU A 199 -22.39 16.89 3.59
N LYS A 200 -23.28 15.93 3.87
CA LYS A 200 -24.31 15.51 2.91
C LYS A 200 -25.28 16.65 2.60
N LYS A 201 -25.79 17.33 3.63
CA LYS A 201 -26.68 18.50 3.46
C LYS A 201 -26.02 19.63 2.69
N GLU A 202 -24.73 19.86 2.91
CA GLU A 202 -23.97 20.88 2.16
C GLU A 202 -23.82 20.50 0.68
N LYS A 203 -23.52 19.24 0.38
CA LYS A 203 -23.45 18.73 -1.01
C LYS A 203 -24.79 18.84 -1.71
N GLU A 204 -25.87 18.43 -1.05
CA GLU A 204 -27.24 18.51 -1.58
C GLU A 204 -27.67 19.96 -1.84
N LYS A 205 -27.32 20.89 -0.94
CA LYS A 205 -27.56 22.32 -1.16
C LYS A 205 -26.82 22.85 -2.39
N LYS A 206 -25.53 22.50 -2.55
CA LYS A 206 -24.72 22.91 -3.71
C LYS A 206 -25.27 22.36 -5.02
N GLU A 207 -25.71 21.11 -5.02
CA GLU A 207 -26.32 20.47 -6.20
C GLU A 207 -27.65 21.14 -6.58
N LEU A 208 -28.47 21.51 -5.59
CA LEU A 208 -29.72 22.23 -5.82
C LEU A 208 -29.46 23.64 -6.41
N GLU A 209 -28.49 24.37 -5.86
CA GLU A 209 -28.11 25.71 -6.30
C GLU A 209 -27.50 25.68 -7.73
N GLU A 210 -26.72 24.64 -8.06
CA GLU A 210 -26.22 24.41 -9.42
C GLU A 210 -27.35 24.08 -10.40
N LYS A 211 -28.33 23.27 -9.98
CA LYS A 211 -29.49 22.94 -10.80
C LYS A 211 -30.36 24.17 -11.08
N GLU A 212 -30.65 24.98 -10.06
CA GLU A 212 -31.41 26.22 -10.20
C GLU A 212 -30.71 27.21 -11.15
N ARG A 213 -29.38 27.34 -11.04
CA ARG A 213 -28.60 28.17 -11.97
C ARG A 213 -28.74 27.69 -13.42
N ARG A 214 -28.65 26.37 -13.65
CA ARG A 214 -28.76 25.78 -14.98
C ARG A 214 -30.16 25.91 -15.59
N GLU A 215 -31.20 25.81 -14.75
CA GLU A 215 -32.59 26.02 -15.18
C GLU A 215 -32.84 27.48 -15.55
N LYS A 216 -32.29 28.43 -14.77
CA LYS A 216 -32.38 29.85 -15.08
C LYS A 216 -31.65 30.23 -16.37
N GLU A 217 -30.45 29.68 -16.59
CA GLU A 217 -29.66 29.87 -17.82
C GLU A 217 -30.37 29.27 -19.05
N ALA A 218 -31.10 28.17 -18.88
CA ALA A 218 -31.88 27.57 -19.97
C ALA A 218 -33.11 28.40 -20.35
N LEU A 219 -33.81 28.97 -19.37
CA LEU A 219 -34.94 29.89 -19.63
C LEU A 219 -34.50 31.18 -20.31
N GLU A 220 -33.35 31.74 -19.89
CA GLU A 220 -32.80 32.96 -20.50
C GLU A 220 -32.36 32.73 -21.96
N ALA A 221 -31.89 31.51 -22.29
CA ALA A 221 -31.59 31.13 -23.66
C ALA A 221 -32.84 30.89 -24.54
N ASP A 222 -33.93 30.37 -23.95
CA ASP A 222 -35.22 30.16 -24.64
C ASP A 222 -35.88 31.52 -24.97
N ASP A 223 -35.85 32.47 -24.02
CA ASP A 223 -36.34 33.85 -24.24
C ASP A 223 -35.49 34.59 -25.30
N GLU A 224 -34.17 34.40 -25.34
CA GLU A 224 -33.31 34.97 -26.39
C GLU A 224 -33.56 34.35 -27.78
N GLU A 225 -33.93 33.07 -27.85
CA GLU A 225 -34.28 32.39 -29.10
C GLU A 225 -35.64 32.87 -29.62
N GLU A 226 -36.64 33.04 -28.75
CA GLU A 226 -37.93 33.62 -29.15
C GLU A 226 -37.83 35.10 -29.57
N GLU A 227 -37.02 35.94 -28.90
CA GLU A 227 -36.79 37.33 -29.38
C GLU A 227 -36.07 37.37 -30.75
N ALA A 228 -35.18 36.42 -31.03
CA ALA A 228 -34.51 36.34 -32.32
C ALA A 228 -35.44 35.87 -33.45
N GLU A 229 -36.35 34.92 -33.17
CA GLU A 229 -37.37 34.49 -34.12
C GLU A 229 -38.39 35.61 -34.41
N ASP A 230 -38.79 36.38 -33.40
CA ASP A 230 -39.67 37.55 -33.59
C ASP A 230 -38.99 38.67 -34.41
N GLU A 231 -37.68 38.89 -34.26
CA GLU A 231 -36.91 39.84 -35.08
C GLU A 231 -36.75 39.37 -36.55
N GLU A 232 -36.56 38.07 -36.79
CA GLU A 232 -36.54 37.52 -38.16
C GLU A 232 -37.93 37.58 -38.83
N GLU A 233 -39.01 37.33 -38.07
CA GLU A 233 -40.38 37.44 -38.58
C GLU A 233 -40.83 38.89 -38.88
N GLU A 234 -40.25 39.90 -38.22
CA GLU A 234 -40.44 41.32 -38.56
C GLU A 234 -39.58 41.70 -39.78
N ALA A 235 -38.38 41.14 -39.93
CA ALA A 235 -37.52 41.40 -41.08
C ALA A 235 -38.08 40.82 -42.40
N GLU A 236 -38.68 39.62 -42.39
CA GLU A 236 -39.34 39.08 -43.60
C GLU A 236 -40.59 39.88 -44.01
N LYS A 237 -41.26 40.57 -43.08
CA LYS A 237 -42.40 41.45 -43.44
C LYS A 237 -41.97 42.78 -44.09
N GLU A 238 -40.71 43.20 -43.96
CA GLU A 238 -40.19 44.38 -44.68
C GLU A 238 -39.74 44.06 -46.12
N ASP A 239 -39.42 42.80 -46.45
CA ASP A 239 -38.93 42.42 -47.80
C ASP A 239 -40.05 42.13 -48.82
N ASP A 240 -41.27 41.80 -48.38
CA ASP A 240 -42.42 41.54 -49.26
C ASP A 240 -43.03 42.83 -49.89
N GLU A 241 -42.63 44.03 -49.45
CA GLU A 241 -43.01 45.29 -50.12
C GLU A 241 -42.07 45.69 -51.28
N ALA A 242 -41.01 44.93 -51.59
CA ALA A 242 -39.99 45.32 -52.57
C ALA A 242 -40.04 44.59 -53.92
N ASN A 243 -40.91 43.61 -54.14
CA ASN A 243 -40.93 42.83 -55.39
C ASN A 243 -42.34 42.65 -55.99
N GLY A 244 -42.92 43.76 -56.47
CA GLY A 244 -44.13 43.73 -57.29
C GLY A 244 -44.03 44.74 -58.44
N GLU A 245 -43.63 44.28 -59.63
CA GLU A 245 -43.79 44.88 -60.97
C GLU A 245 -42.97 43.99 -61.96
N GLU A 246 -43.43 43.42 -63.07
CA GLU A 246 -44.55 43.67 -63.98
C GLU A 246 -44.99 42.37 -64.70
N GLU A 247 -46.27 42.29 -65.05
CA GLU A 247 -46.89 41.37 -66.02
C GLU A 247 -46.69 41.88 -67.48
N ASP A 248 -46.66 40.97 -68.48
CA ASP A 248 -47.36 41.09 -69.79
C ASP A 248 -47.13 39.81 -70.62
N MET A 249 -48.12 38.92 -70.82
CA MET A 249 -49.15 38.82 -71.89
C MET A 249 -48.68 38.60 -73.34
N GLU A 250 -49.56 37.82 -74.02
CA GLU A 250 -49.73 37.58 -75.46
C GLU A 250 -48.89 36.47 -76.11
N ASP A 251 -49.37 35.70 -77.10
CA ASP A 251 -50.67 35.16 -77.54
C ASP A 251 -50.29 34.24 -78.74
N ASN A 252 -51.26 33.47 -79.23
CA ASN A 252 -51.42 33.06 -80.63
C ASN A 252 -51.33 31.56 -81.00
N GLU A 253 -52.35 31.23 -81.79
CA GLU A 253 -52.98 29.97 -82.16
C GLU A 253 -52.27 29.25 -83.34
N GLU A 254 -52.93 28.19 -83.85
CA GLU A 254 -52.95 27.67 -85.24
C GLU A 254 -52.56 26.19 -85.33
N GLU A 255 -53.53 25.27 -85.14
CA GLU A 255 -54.43 24.67 -86.14
C GLU A 255 -53.78 23.45 -86.85
N GLU A 256 -54.16 22.24 -86.41
CA GLU A 256 -53.88 20.99 -87.12
C GLU A 256 -54.87 20.81 -88.27
N ALA A 257 -54.34 20.78 -89.50
CA ALA A 257 -54.98 20.15 -90.65
C ALA A 257 -53.88 19.55 -91.53
N TYR A 258 -53.94 18.25 -91.82
CA TYR A 258 -53.86 17.72 -93.19
C TYR A 258 -54.16 16.21 -93.18
N ASP A 259 -55.20 15.87 -93.95
CA ASP A 259 -55.62 14.54 -94.37
C ASP A 259 -54.96 14.17 -95.72
N GLU A 260 -54.89 12.86 -95.98
CA GLU A 260 -54.72 12.13 -97.26
C GLU A 260 -53.41 12.21 -98.07
N GLU A 261 -52.71 11.06 -98.21
CA GLU A 261 -52.92 10.08 -99.30
C GLU A 261 -52.35 8.68 -98.95
#